data_AF-A0A8E0IQ79-F1
#
_entry.id   AF-A0A8E0IQ79-F1
#
_cell.length_a   1.000
_cell.length_b   1.000
_cell.length_c   1.000
_cell.angle_alpha   90.00
_cell.angle_beta   90.00
_cell.angle_gamma   90.00
#
_symmetry.space_group_name_H-M   'P 1'
#
loop_
_entity.id
_entity.type
_entity.pdbx_description
1 polymer ?
#
loop_
_entity_poly.entity_id
_entity_poly.type
_entity_poly.pdbx_seq_one_letter_code
_entity_poly.pdbx_strand_id
1 'polypeptide(L)'
;MGQITELVRNIISDTLREQIQSLLPDDELPVLITDATAVPIEIRFPQDTSLLNQARLNLEEMLLDMAHQLQIKPPRTYKREAKAKWTAFARKPRRWAKETRKQIKVQLQYVRRDLRYIDVLLAHGASLNERQTKRLAVIRELFDQQMFMYENRTHRVPGRIVS
;
A
#
# COMPACT_ATOMS: atom_id res chain seq x y z
N MET A 1 13.87 33.18 -34.75
CA MET A 1 12.44 33.39 -34.39
C MET A 1 12.05 32.79 -33.03
N GLY A 2 12.93 32.11 -32.27
CA GLY A 2 12.52 31.34 -31.06
C GLY A 2 12.59 32.06 -29.71
N GLN A 3 13.57 32.93 -29.48
CA GLN A 3 13.81 33.49 -28.14
C GLN A 3 12.80 34.56 -27.71
N ILE A 4 12.39 35.44 -28.63
CA ILE A 4 11.43 36.51 -28.33
C ILE A 4 10.05 35.93 -28.02
N THR A 5 9.63 34.88 -28.71
CA THR A 5 8.33 34.23 -28.51
C THR A 5 8.27 33.48 -27.18
N GLU A 6 9.35 32.82 -26.75
CA GLU A 6 9.43 32.20 -25.42
C GLU A 6 9.44 33.24 -24.31
N LEU A 7 10.18 34.33 -24.48
CA LEU A 7 10.25 35.40 -23.50
C LEU A 7 8.87 36.06 -23.30
N VAL A 8 8.15 36.32 -24.40
CA VAL A 8 6.77 36.83 -24.35
C VAL A 8 5.82 35.81 -23.70
N ARG A 9 5.95 34.53 -24.01
CA ARG A 9 5.13 33.46 -23.39
C ARG A 9 5.36 33.37 -21.88
N ASN A 10 6.61 33.50 -21.43
CA ASN A 10 6.97 33.47 -20.02
C ASN A 10 6.45 34.71 -19.27
N ILE A 11 6.57 35.90 -19.87
CA ILE A 11 5.99 37.13 -19.30
C ILE A 11 4.47 36.99 -19.14
N ILE A 12 3.77 36.44 -20.14
CA ILE A 12 2.32 36.23 -20.08
C ILE A 12 1.96 35.21 -19.00
N SER A 13 2.72 34.12 -18.83
CA SER A 13 2.44 33.13 -17.79
C SER A 13 2.70 33.65 -16.38
N ASP A 14 3.75 34.46 -16.21
CA ASP A 14 4.14 35.00 -14.90
C ASP A 14 3.14 36.06 -14.44
N THR A 15 2.71 36.95 -15.35
CA THR A 15 1.67 37.96 -15.06
C THR A 15 0.32 37.33 -14.73
N LEU A 16 -0.08 36.28 -15.44
CA LEU A 16 -1.30 35.52 -15.12
C LEU A 16 -1.21 34.84 -13.76
N ARG A 17 -0.03 34.27 -13.44
CA ARG A 17 0.21 33.61 -12.15
C ARG A 17 0.12 34.61 -10.99
N GLU A 18 0.72 35.79 -11.13
CA GLU A 18 0.64 36.87 -10.13
C GLU A 18 -0.80 37.35 -9.93
N GLN A 19 -1.57 37.52 -11.01
CA GLN A 19 -2.97 37.90 -10.93
C GLN A 19 -3.82 36.86 -10.19
N ILE A 20 -3.64 35.57 -10.51
CA ILE A 20 -4.33 34.47 -9.83
C ILE A 20 -3.98 34.43 -8.34
N GLN A 21 -2.71 34.63 -8.00
CA GLN A 21 -2.25 34.61 -6.61
C GLN A 21 -2.71 35.83 -5.81
N SER A 22 -2.96 36.98 -6.46
CA SER A 22 -3.58 38.13 -5.80
C SER A 22 -5.09 37.97 -5.53
N LEU A 23 -5.77 37.10 -6.28
CA LEU A 23 -7.22 36.87 -6.19
C LEU A 23 -7.61 35.75 -5.22
N LEU A 24 -6.66 34.89 -4.85
CA LEU A 24 -6.88 33.74 -3.95
C LEU A 24 -5.88 33.84 -2.79
N PRO A 25 -6.32 33.96 -1.53
CA PRO A 25 -5.41 33.97 -0.38
C PRO A 25 -4.62 32.65 -0.32
N ASP A 26 -3.32 32.75 -0.02
CA ASP A 26 -2.33 31.66 -0.08
C ASP A 26 -2.70 30.39 0.73
N ASP A 27 -3.69 30.48 1.62
CA ASP A 27 -4.12 29.39 2.51
C ASP A 27 -5.05 28.35 1.85
N GLU A 28 -5.56 28.56 0.63
CA GLU A 28 -6.55 27.67 -0.01
C GLU A 28 -6.11 26.96 -1.31
N LEU A 29 -4.84 27.04 -1.74
CA LEU A 29 -4.40 26.40 -2.99
C LEU A 29 -3.35 25.30 -2.79
N PRO A 30 -3.76 24.03 -2.64
CA PRO A 30 -2.85 22.91 -2.75
C PRO A 30 -2.58 22.68 -4.25
N VAL A 31 -1.43 23.14 -4.74
CA VAL A 31 -0.86 22.82 -6.06
C VAL A 31 -1.68 23.36 -7.25
N LEU A 32 -1.24 24.47 -7.85
CA LEU A 32 -1.75 24.96 -9.13
C LEU A 32 -1.31 24.01 -10.27
N ILE A 33 -2.26 23.30 -10.85
CA ILE A 33 -2.05 22.48 -12.04
C ILE A 33 -2.45 23.28 -13.27
N THR A 34 -1.49 23.58 -14.14
CA THR A 34 -1.65 24.46 -15.29
C THR A 34 -2.20 23.76 -16.53
N ASP A 35 -2.11 22.44 -16.59
CA ASP A 35 -2.60 21.62 -17.69
C ASP A 35 -3.99 21.06 -17.35
N ALA A 36 -4.98 21.32 -18.20
CA ALA A 36 -6.35 20.84 -18.04
C ALA A 36 -6.48 19.30 -18.01
N THR A 37 -5.44 18.57 -18.44
CA THR A 37 -5.42 17.10 -18.44
C THR A 37 -4.70 16.48 -17.23
N ALA A 38 -4.01 17.27 -16.42
CA ALA A 38 -3.29 16.76 -15.26
C ALA A 38 -4.19 16.74 -14.01
N VAL A 39 -4.43 15.54 -13.48
CA VAL A 39 -5.13 15.32 -12.21
C VAL A 39 -4.15 14.69 -11.23
N PRO A 40 -4.00 15.22 -10.01
CA PRO A 40 -3.14 14.61 -9.01
C PRO A 40 -3.82 13.33 -8.54
N ILE A 41 -3.16 12.19 -8.76
CA ILE A 41 -3.66 10.87 -8.34
C ILE A 41 -2.99 10.52 -7.01
N GLU A 42 -3.75 10.48 -5.92
CA GLU A 42 -3.28 10.08 -4.58
C GLU A 42 -3.21 8.54 -4.40
N ILE A 43 -2.87 7.81 -5.45
CA ILE A 43 -2.81 6.35 -5.44
C ILE A 43 -1.42 5.92 -5.89
N ARG A 44 -0.77 5.06 -5.09
CA ARG A 44 0.57 4.57 -5.41
C ARG A 44 0.47 3.58 -6.57
N PHE A 45 1.52 3.49 -7.39
CA PHE A 45 1.60 2.42 -8.38
C PHE A 45 1.38 1.03 -7.73
N PRO A 46 0.41 0.23 -8.21
CA PRO A 46 -0.05 -0.97 -7.52
C PRO A 46 1.03 -2.06 -7.49
N GLN A 47 1.70 -2.19 -6.34
CA GLN A 47 2.69 -3.24 -6.09
C GLN A 47 2.15 -4.26 -5.09
N ASP A 48 1.73 -5.41 -5.61
CA ASP A 48 1.21 -6.56 -4.84
C ASP A 48 2.15 -6.95 -3.68
N THR A 49 3.46 -6.92 -3.92
CA THR A 49 4.45 -7.24 -2.90
C THR A 49 4.44 -6.27 -1.71
N SER A 50 4.13 -4.99 -1.96
CA SER A 50 4.02 -3.97 -0.92
C SER A 50 2.74 -4.14 -0.11
N LEU A 51 1.61 -4.35 -0.80
CA LEU A 51 0.32 -4.63 -0.17
C LEU A 51 0.39 -5.86 0.73
N LEU A 52 0.95 -6.96 0.24
CA LEU A 52 1.13 -8.18 1.03
C LEU A 52 2.06 -7.98 2.24
N ASN A 53 3.07 -7.12 2.12
CA ASN A 53 3.93 -6.80 3.27
C ASN A 53 3.19 -5.95 4.31
N GLN A 54 2.39 -4.97 3.88
CA GLN A 54 1.54 -4.18 4.78
C GLN A 54 0.52 -5.06 5.48
N ALA A 55 -0.12 -5.98 4.75
CA ALA A 55 -1.03 -6.96 5.31
C ALA A 55 -0.34 -7.81 6.40
N ARG A 56 0.84 -8.37 6.12
CA ARG A 56 1.62 -9.11 7.12
C ARG A 56 1.89 -8.27 8.38
N LEU A 57 2.35 -7.02 8.21
CA LEU A 57 2.65 -6.15 9.36
C LEU A 57 1.39 -5.87 10.21
N ASN A 58 0.26 -5.57 9.57
CA ASN A 58 -1.01 -5.35 10.26
C ASN A 58 -1.46 -6.61 11.02
N LEU A 59 -1.31 -7.79 10.43
CA LEU A 59 -1.67 -9.05 11.09
C LEU A 59 -0.74 -9.36 12.28
N GLU A 60 0.57 -9.11 12.14
CA GLU A 60 1.53 -9.27 13.24
C GLU A 60 1.23 -8.34 14.41
N GLU A 61 0.78 -7.10 14.14
CA GLU A 61 0.34 -6.14 15.16
C GLU A 61 -0.94 -6.61 15.86
N MET A 62 -1.99 -6.95 15.08
CA MET A 62 -3.25 -7.49 15.63
C MET A 62 -3.01 -8.72 16.51
N LEU A 63 -2.13 -9.62 16.08
CA LEU A 63 -1.80 -10.84 16.82
C LEU A 63 -1.10 -10.56 18.14
N LEU A 64 -0.25 -9.53 18.21
CA LEU A 64 0.36 -9.09 19.47
C LEU A 64 -0.70 -8.49 20.41
N ASP A 65 -1.57 -7.64 19.89
CA ASP A 65 -2.65 -7.03 20.68
C ASP A 65 -3.59 -8.10 21.26
N MET A 66 -4.01 -9.06 20.44
CA MET A 66 -4.86 -10.18 20.88
C MET A 66 -4.16 -11.07 21.91
N ALA A 67 -2.87 -11.36 21.73
CA ALA A 67 -2.12 -12.15 22.70
C ALA A 67 -2.02 -11.44 24.06
N HIS A 68 -1.84 -10.11 24.06
CA HIS A 68 -1.86 -9.31 25.29
C HIS A 68 -3.24 -9.29 25.95
N GLN A 69 -4.32 -9.13 25.18
CA GLN A 69 -5.70 -9.19 25.70
C GLN A 69 -5.98 -10.50 26.42
N LEU A 70 -5.55 -11.62 25.83
CA LEU A 70 -5.76 -12.96 26.39
C LEU A 70 -4.72 -13.36 27.45
N GLN A 71 -3.74 -12.50 27.76
CA GLN A 71 -2.65 -12.80 28.70
C GLN A 71 -1.87 -14.08 28.34
N ILE A 72 -1.79 -14.41 27.06
CA ILE A 72 -1.06 -15.56 26.55
C ILE A 72 0.27 -15.15 25.92
N LYS A 73 1.20 -16.09 25.86
CA LYS A 73 2.43 -15.90 25.08
C LYS A 73 2.07 -15.76 23.59
N PRO A 74 2.54 -14.72 22.88
CA PRO A 74 2.24 -14.56 21.47
C PRO A 74 2.77 -15.76 20.67
N PRO A 75 2.00 -16.27 19.70
CA PRO A 75 2.41 -17.41 18.89
C PRO A 75 3.67 -17.07 18.09
N ARG A 76 4.42 -18.10 17.73
CA ARG A 76 5.65 -17.94 16.95
C ARG A 76 5.32 -17.40 15.57
N THR A 77 5.59 -16.12 15.36
CA THR A 77 5.62 -15.46 14.05
C THR A 77 7.05 -15.40 13.53
N TYR A 78 7.23 -15.60 12.23
CA TYR A 78 8.54 -15.52 11.57
C TYR A 78 8.94 -14.06 11.25
N LYS A 79 8.50 -13.10 12.09
CA LYS A 79 8.59 -11.65 11.84
C LYS A 79 9.99 -11.16 11.48
N ARG A 80 11.02 -11.68 12.15
CA ARG A 80 12.43 -11.34 11.88
C ARG A 80 12.88 -11.80 10.50
N GLU A 81 12.58 -13.05 10.15
CA GLU A 81 12.89 -13.60 8.83
C GLU A 81 12.09 -12.91 7.72
N ALA A 82 10.80 -12.67 7.95
CA ALA A 82 9.93 -11.99 7.00
C ALA A 82 10.42 -10.56 6.71
N LYS A 83 10.80 -9.81 7.77
CA LYS A 83 11.42 -8.48 7.65
C LYS A 83 12.73 -8.53 6.88
N ALA A 84 13.61 -9.49 7.18
CA ALA A 84 14.88 -9.65 6.46
C ALA A 84 14.66 -9.93 4.96
N LYS A 85 13.77 -10.88 4.62
CA LYS A 85 13.42 -11.19 3.23
C LYS A 85 12.81 -9.99 2.50
N TRP A 86 11.88 -9.28 3.15
CA TRP A 86 11.29 -8.06 2.61
C TRP A 86 12.36 -6.98 2.36
N THR A 87 13.24 -6.74 3.32
CA THR A 87 14.27 -5.70 3.23
C THR A 87 15.25 -6.00 2.10
N ALA A 88 15.68 -7.26 1.98
CA ALA A 88 16.53 -7.72 0.90
C ALA A 88 15.86 -7.53 -0.48
N PHE A 89 14.55 -7.82 -0.59
CA PHE A 89 13.79 -7.63 -1.82
C PHE A 89 13.57 -6.15 -2.15
N ALA A 90 13.13 -5.35 -1.18
CA ALA A 90 12.79 -3.95 -1.35
C ALA A 90 14.00 -3.08 -1.74
N ARG A 91 15.18 -3.39 -1.20
CA ARG A 91 16.44 -2.69 -1.49
C ARG A 91 17.03 -3.00 -2.87
N LYS A 92 16.51 -4.01 -3.60
CA LYS A 92 17.04 -4.32 -4.93
C LYS A 92 16.73 -3.18 -5.91
N PRO A 93 17.72 -2.71 -6.68
CA PRO A 93 17.50 -1.64 -7.67
C PRO A 93 16.60 -2.10 -8.82
N ARG A 94 16.66 -3.39 -9.18
CA ARG A 94 15.80 -3.99 -10.20
C ARG A 94 15.21 -5.30 -9.68
N ARG A 95 13.91 -5.48 -9.89
CA ARG A 95 13.14 -6.65 -9.41
C ARG A 95 12.69 -7.46 -10.62
N TRP A 96 13.22 -8.66 -10.77
CA TRP A 96 12.89 -9.53 -11.90
C TRP A 96 11.59 -10.28 -11.65
N ALA A 97 10.84 -10.62 -12.69
CA ALA A 97 9.55 -11.29 -12.57
C ALA A 97 9.59 -12.58 -11.72
N LYS A 98 10.65 -13.40 -11.89
CA LYS A 98 10.87 -14.62 -11.09
C LYS A 98 11.08 -14.31 -9.61
N GLU A 99 11.82 -13.25 -9.29
CA GLU A 99 12.07 -12.82 -7.91
C GLU A 99 10.81 -12.25 -7.28
N THR A 100 10.07 -11.39 -8.00
CA THR A 100 8.79 -10.85 -7.55
C THR A 100 7.80 -11.97 -7.25
N ARG A 101 7.69 -12.96 -8.14
CA ARG A 101 6.82 -14.13 -7.91
C ARG A 101 7.26 -14.95 -6.69
N LYS A 102 8.57 -15.12 -6.47
CA LYS A 102 9.11 -15.78 -5.27
C LYS A 102 8.75 -15.00 -4.01
N GLN A 103 8.87 -13.67 -4.05
CA GLN A 103 8.53 -12.81 -2.92
C GLN A 103 7.02 -12.85 -2.61
N ILE A 104 6.16 -12.81 -3.63
CA ILE A 104 4.70 -12.96 -3.47
C ILE A 104 4.39 -14.29 -2.77
N LYS A 105 4.96 -15.41 -3.24
CA LYS A 105 4.78 -16.73 -2.60
C LYS A 105 5.14 -16.69 -1.11
N VAL A 106 6.30 -16.12 -0.80
CA VAL A 106 6.80 -16.03 0.58
C VAL A 106 5.88 -15.19 1.45
N GLN A 107 5.43 -14.02 0.97
CA GLN A 107 4.51 -13.17 1.73
C GLN A 107 3.15 -13.84 1.93
N LEU A 108 2.59 -14.47 0.90
CA LEU A 108 1.33 -15.24 1.01
C LEU A 108 1.43 -16.33 2.08
N GLN A 109 2.57 -17.01 2.20
CA GLN A 109 2.77 -18.01 3.26
C GLN A 109 2.85 -17.41 4.67
N TYR A 110 3.36 -16.19 4.82
CA TYR A 110 3.34 -15.48 6.11
C TYR A 110 1.91 -15.06 6.45
N VAL A 111 1.25 -14.33 5.54
CA VAL A 111 -0.14 -13.87 5.71
C VAL A 111 -1.09 -15.03 6.02
N ARG A 112 -1.02 -16.14 5.27
CA ARG A 112 -1.84 -17.34 5.52
C ARG A 112 -1.69 -17.87 6.96
N ARG A 113 -0.46 -17.89 7.47
CA ARG A 113 -0.18 -18.38 8.84
C ARG A 113 -0.74 -17.41 9.87
N ASP A 114 -0.54 -16.12 9.68
CA ASP A 114 -0.96 -15.09 10.62
C ASP A 114 -2.50 -15.00 10.67
N LEU A 115 -3.18 -15.11 9.53
CA LEU A 115 -4.65 -15.24 9.46
C LEU A 115 -5.14 -16.42 10.29
N ARG A 116 -4.53 -17.60 10.14
CA ARG A 116 -4.89 -18.79 10.93
C ARG A 116 -4.73 -18.55 12.43
N TYR A 117 -3.68 -17.85 12.86
CA TYR A 117 -3.52 -17.52 14.28
C TYR A 117 -4.59 -16.55 14.75
N ILE A 118 -4.93 -15.54 13.96
CA ILE A 118 -6.03 -14.63 14.28
C ILE A 118 -7.34 -15.40 14.44
N ASP A 119 -7.66 -16.32 13.53
CA ASP A 119 -8.89 -17.12 13.61
C ASP A 119 -8.95 -17.94 14.90
N VAL A 120 -7.82 -18.53 15.30
CA VAL A 120 -7.71 -19.26 16.57
C VAL A 120 -7.91 -18.31 17.76
N LEU A 121 -7.25 -17.15 17.78
CA LEU A 121 -7.37 -16.20 18.90
C LEU A 121 -8.78 -15.62 19.03
N LEU A 122 -9.45 -15.33 17.92
CA LEU A 122 -10.85 -14.91 17.89
C LEU A 122 -11.75 -16.01 18.48
N ALA A 123 -11.50 -17.29 18.13
CA ALA A 123 -12.25 -18.41 18.71
C ALA A 123 -12.03 -18.58 20.23
N HIS A 124 -10.90 -18.10 20.75
CA HIS A 124 -10.59 -18.09 22.19
C HIS A 124 -11.11 -16.83 22.91
N GLY A 125 -11.87 -15.97 22.23
CA GLY A 125 -12.51 -14.80 22.83
C GLY A 125 -11.68 -13.51 22.74
N ALA A 126 -10.62 -13.46 21.92
CA ALA A 126 -9.97 -12.17 21.63
C ALA A 126 -10.92 -11.24 20.88
N SER A 127 -10.76 -9.93 21.07
CA SER A 127 -11.62 -8.93 20.45
C SER A 127 -10.81 -7.96 19.59
N LEU A 128 -11.39 -7.55 18.47
CA LEU A 128 -10.83 -6.54 17.58
C LEU A 128 -11.56 -5.23 17.74
N ASN A 129 -10.83 -4.11 17.68
CA ASN A 129 -11.48 -2.83 17.52
C ASN A 129 -12.11 -2.69 16.11
N GLU A 130 -12.98 -1.70 15.92
CA GLU A 130 -13.69 -1.50 14.66
C GLU A 130 -12.73 -1.33 13.46
N ARG A 131 -11.65 -0.56 13.67
CA ARG A 131 -10.63 -0.31 12.65
C ARG A 131 -9.90 -1.60 12.24
N GLN A 132 -9.52 -2.42 13.22
CA GLN A 132 -8.86 -3.71 12.99
C GLN A 132 -9.80 -4.70 12.31
N THR A 133 -11.08 -4.70 12.68
CA THR A 133 -12.10 -5.54 12.05
C THR A 133 -12.26 -5.21 10.57
N LYS A 134 -12.44 -3.91 10.24
CA LYS A 134 -12.49 -3.43 8.85
C LYS A 134 -11.20 -3.79 8.10
N ARG A 135 -10.04 -3.58 8.73
CA ARG A 135 -8.73 -3.89 8.14
C ARG A 135 -8.55 -5.38 7.88
N LEU A 136 -8.98 -6.25 8.80
CA LEU A 136 -8.89 -7.70 8.67
C LEU A 136 -9.75 -8.21 7.50
N ALA A 137 -10.95 -7.66 7.33
CA ALA A 137 -11.81 -7.99 6.19
C ALA A 137 -11.11 -7.68 4.85
N VAL A 138 -10.53 -6.49 4.72
CA VAL A 138 -9.75 -6.10 3.53
C VAL A 138 -8.53 -7.01 3.33
N ILE A 139 -7.83 -7.40 4.41
CA ILE A 139 -6.67 -8.29 4.31
C ILE A 139 -7.07 -9.70 3.85
N ARG A 140 -8.22 -10.22 4.31
CA ARG A 140 -8.74 -11.52 3.84
C ARG A 140 -9.06 -11.47 2.35
N GLU A 141 -9.77 -10.45 1.90
CA GLU A 141 -10.07 -10.26 0.47
C GLU A 141 -8.79 -10.09 -0.36
N LEU A 142 -7.84 -9.28 0.11
CA LEU A 142 -6.54 -9.11 -0.54
C LEU A 142 -5.80 -10.45 -0.65
N PHE A 143 -5.81 -11.26 0.41
CA PHE A 143 -5.17 -12.56 0.41
C PHE A 143 -5.79 -13.49 -0.65
N ASP A 144 -7.11 -13.55 -0.73
CA ASP A 144 -7.83 -14.39 -1.68
C ASP A 144 -7.55 -13.96 -3.13
N GLN A 145 -7.64 -12.65 -3.39
CA GLN A 145 -7.31 -12.06 -4.70
C GLN A 145 -5.86 -12.39 -5.11
N GLN A 146 -4.90 -12.20 -4.20
CA GLN A 146 -3.48 -12.44 -4.48
C GLN A 146 -3.15 -13.93 -4.62
N MET A 147 -3.81 -14.80 -3.85
CA MET A 147 -3.67 -16.25 -3.98
C MET A 147 -4.17 -16.72 -5.35
N PHE A 148 -5.37 -16.27 -5.75
CA PHE A 148 -5.94 -16.56 -7.06
C PHE A 148 -5.01 -16.12 -8.20
N MET A 149 -4.52 -14.88 -8.14
CA MET A 149 -3.57 -14.34 -9.13
C MET A 149 -2.27 -15.15 -9.17
N TYR A 150 -1.75 -15.55 -8.00
CA TYR A 150 -0.54 -16.35 -7.90
C TYR A 150 -0.72 -17.74 -8.54
N GLU A 151 -1.79 -18.45 -8.20
CA GLU A 151 -2.07 -19.82 -8.66
C GLU A 151 -2.37 -19.86 -10.16
N ASN A 152 -3.23 -18.95 -10.65
CA ASN A 152 -3.65 -18.90 -12.05
C ASN A 152 -2.65 -18.16 -12.96
N ARG A 153 -1.54 -17.65 -12.41
CA ARG A 153 -0.51 -16.88 -13.14
C ARG A 153 -1.11 -15.68 -13.90
N THR A 154 -2.08 -15.01 -13.29
CA THR A 154 -2.74 -13.82 -13.85
C THR A 154 -2.42 -12.58 -13.02
N HIS A 155 -2.57 -11.40 -13.64
CA HIS A 155 -2.43 -10.10 -12.99
C HIS A 155 -3.77 -9.35 -12.86
N ARG A 156 -4.88 -10.03 -13.18
CA ARG A 156 -6.21 -9.44 -13.20
C ARG A 156 -7.15 -10.23 -12.30
N VAL A 157 -7.89 -9.51 -11.46
CA VAL A 157 -9.02 -10.01 -10.70
C VAL A 157 -10.05 -8.86 -10.62
N PRO A 158 -11.36 -9.13 -10.71
CA PRO A 158 -12.37 -8.10 -10.51
C PRO A 158 -12.25 -7.46 -9.13
N GLY A 159 -12.46 -6.15 -9.02
CA GLY A 159 -12.38 -5.44 -7.73
C GLY A 159 -11.01 -5.50 -7.06
N ARG A 160 -9.92 -5.62 -7.84
CA ARG A 160 -8.56 -5.78 -7.31
C ARG A 160 -8.20 -4.67 -6.32
N ILE A 161 -7.80 -5.07 -5.12
CA ILE A 161 -7.28 -4.16 -4.09
C ILE A 161 -5.90 -3.65 -4.53
N VAL A 162 -5.76 -2.32 -4.54
CA VAL A 162 -4.56 -1.59 -4.94
C VAL A 162 -4.09 -0.64 -3.84
N SER A 163 -2.83 -0.21 -3.91
CA SER A 163 -2.13 0.61 -2.89
C SER A 163 -2.21 2.09 -3.15
#